data_AF-A0A7H1Q389-F1
#
_entry.id   AF-A0A7H1Q389-F1
#
_cell.length_a   1.000
_cell.length_b   1.000
_cell.length_c   1.000
_cell.angle_alpha   90.00
_cell.angle_beta   90.00
_cell.angle_gamma   90.00
#
_symmetry.space_group_name_H-M   'P 1'
#
loop_
_entity.id
_entity.type
_entity.pdbx_description
1 polymer ?
#
loop_
_entity_poly.entity_id
_entity_poly.type
_entity_poly.pdbx_seq_one_letter_code
_entity_poly.pdbx_strand_id
1 'polypeptide(L)'
;MMKEQGARWGVNFKVWRSARVLKKLLARDDLTPERRTPPMIMSMSELRERAVRNQLAAGEQLLAYASVVPAAGAKGVSVNLGGVLANDLMSQVGAQGGMAGGIASQMPATSGALLLRVTDQRVGLVKPLDGTPVWEVPRAWVARVERRPRLQLMARFRVHYADGSWLAFLTMRRRNIEQFRALLG
;
A
#
# COMPACT_ATOMS: atom_id res chain seq x y z
N MET A 1 33.56 -38.92 -30.92
CA MET A 1 32.34 -39.70 -30.59
C MET A 1 31.86 -39.25 -29.21
N MET A 2 30.74 -38.50 -29.17
CA MET A 2 29.70 -38.32 -28.12
C MET A 2 30.12 -38.50 -26.64
N LYS A 3 29.85 -37.58 -25.69
CA LYS A 3 28.60 -36.92 -25.30
C LYS A 3 28.93 -35.59 -24.58
N GLU A 4 28.41 -34.44 -25.00
CA GLU A 4 27.14 -33.81 -24.55
C GLU A 4 27.09 -33.51 -23.04
N GLN A 5 27.27 -32.23 -22.65
CA GLN A 5 26.23 -31.23 -22.35
C GLN A 5 25.58 -31.38 -20.95
N GLY A 6 25.76 -30.36 -20.11
CA GLY A 6 24.83 -30.08 -18.99
C GLY A 6 25.45 -29.75 -17.63
N ALA A 7 25.97 -28.54 -17.44
CA ALA A 7 25.89 -27.78 -16.16
C ALA A 7 26.53 -26.39 -16.35
N ARG A 8 25.90 -25.59 -17.20
CA ARG A 8 26.11 -24.14 -17.30
C ARG A 8 25.57 -23.53 -16.00
N TRP A 9 26.44 -22.85 -15.23
CA TRP A 9 26.14 -22.07 -14.01
C TRP A 9 25.93 -22.87 -12.72
N GLY A 10 27.01 -23.04 -11.95
CA GLY A 10 26.97 -23.65 -10.62
C GLY A 10 28.27 -23.51 -9.85
N VAL A 11 28.79 -22.28 -9.71
CA VAL A 11 29.91 -22.02 -8.80
C VAL A 11 29.55 -20.90 -7.82
N ASN A 12 29.45 -21.32 -6.56
CA ASN A 12 29.42 -20.56 -5.32
C ASN A 12 30.27 -19.27 -5.38
N PHE A 13 29.64 -18.10 -5.46
CA PHE A 13 30.29 -16.84 -5.13
C PHE A 13 30.20 -16.59 -3.62
N LYS A 14 31.12 -17.21 -2.89
CA LYS A 14 31.58 -16.70 -1.60
C LYS A 14 32.73 -15.74 -1.89
N VAL A 15 32.89 -14.75 -1.00
CA VAL A 15 33.94 -13.71 -0.96
C VAL A 15 33.63 -12.44 -1.76
N TRP A 16 33.26 -11.37 -1.05
CA TRP A 16 34.15 -10.21 -0.91
C TRP A 16 33.67 -9.16 0.12
N ARG A 17 34.28 -9.21 1.31
CA ARG A 17 34.45 -8.04 2.19
C ARG A 17 35.90 -7.61 2.10
N SER A 18 36.18 -6.59 1.31
CA SER A 18 37.41 -5.80 1.46
C SER A 18 37.22 -4.43 0.82
N ALA A 19 36.98 -3.42 1.66
CA ALA A 19 36.87 -2.01 1.28
C ALA A 19 38.08 -1.50 0.47
N ARG A 20 39.21 -2.21 0.51
CA ARG A 20 40.45 -1.88 -0.18
C ARG A 20 40.35 -1.93 -1.70
N VAL A 21 39.48 -2.77 -2.26
CA VAL A 21 39.34 -2.87 -3.72
C VAL A 21 38.19 -2.05 -4.27
N LEU A 22 37.17 -1.76 -3.45
CA LEU A 22 36.22 -0.71 -3.78
C LEU A 22 36.94 0.63 -3.99
N LYS A 23 37.95 0.91 -3.16
CA LYS A 23 38.80 2.11 -3.30
C LYS A 23 39.67 2.11 -4.56
N LYS A 24 40.05 0.93 -5.08
CA LYS A 24 40.86 0.78 -6.30
C LYS A 24 40.02 0.88 -7.58
N LEU A 25 38.74 0.51 -7.51
CA LEU A 25 37.76 0.69 -8.59
C LEU A 25 37.27 2.14 -8.70
N LEU A 26 37.18 2.87 -7.58
CA LEU A 26 36.79 4.28 -7.55
C LEU A 26 37.91 5.25 -7.95
N ALA A 27 39.15 4.78 -8.12
CA ALA A 27 40.31 5.59 -8.48
C ALA A 27 40.66 5.54 -9.98
N ARG A 28 39.76 5.02 -10.83
CA ARG A 28 39.88 5.06 -12.29
C ARG A 28 39.19 6.33 -12.82
N ASP A 29 39.97 7.40 -12.91
CA ASP A 29 39.62 8.71 -13.48
C ASP A 29 39.70 8.69 -15.02
N ASP A 30 38.83 7.89 -15.65
CA ASP A 30 38.76 7.79 -17.11
C ASP A 30 37.31 7.65 -17.62
N LEU A 31 36.35 8.24 -16.92
CA LEU A 31 34.97 8.39 -17.39
C LEU A 31 34.59 9.87 -17.51
N THR A 32 34.39 10.27 -18.76
CA THR A 32 33.89 11.58 -19.20
C THR A 32 32.65 12.05 -18.41
N PRO A 33 32.48 13.37 -18.18
CA PRO A 33 31.50 13.90 -17.23
C PRO A 33 30.03 13.78 -17.65
N GLU A 34 29.72 13.21 -18.82
CA GLU A 34 28.37 13.27 -19.39
C GLU A 34 27.40 12.15 -18.95
N ARG A 35 27.80 11.22 -18.06
CA ARG A 35 26.92 10.11 -17.63
C ARG A 35 26.84 9.92 -16.12
N ARG A 36 26.83 11.02 -15.37
CA ARG A 36 26.42 11.01 -13.95
C ARG A 36 25.01 11.54 -13.78
N THR A 37 24.03 10.89 -14.39
CA THR A 37 22.68 10.88 -13.81
C THR A 37 22.45 9.45 -13.32
N PRO A 38 22.61 9.16 -12.01
CA PRO A 38 22.08 7.90 -11.50
C PRO A 38 20.59 7.88 -11.84
N PRO A 39 19.99 6.73 -12.21
CA PRO A 39 18.53 6.65 -12.27
C PRO A 39 18.03 7.13 -10.91
N MET A 40 17.25 8.22 -10.88
CA MET A 40 16.68 8.72 -9.64
C MET A 40 15.87 7.59 -9.00
N ILE A 41 16.43 6.95 -7.97
CA ILE A 41 15.71 5.98 -7.16
C ILE A 41 14.70 6.81 -6.39
N MET A 42 13.47 6.89 -6.91
CA MET A 42 12.37 7.56 -6.23
C MET A 42 12.20 6.93 -4.84
N SER A 43 12.08 7.77 -3.83
CA SER A 43 11.71 7.33 -2.50
C SER A 43 10.32 6.70 -2.50
N MET A 44 10.03 5.83 -1.53
CA MET A 44 8.69 5.24 -1.40
C MET A 44 7.59 6.29 -1.20
N SER A 45 7.92 7.46 -0.64
CA SER A 45 6.97 8.57 -0.49
C SER A 45 6.62 9.18 -1.85
N GLU A 46 7.62 9.44 -2.70
CA GLU A 46 7.42 9.98 -4.05
C GLU A 46 6.69 9.00 -4.96
N LEU A 47 6.99 7.70 -4.85
CA LEU A 47 6.25 6.64 -5.57
C LEU A 47 4.77 6.64 -5.18
N ARG A 48 4.47 6.75 -3.88
CA ARG A 48 3.09 6.79 -3.39
C ARG A 48 2.37 8.06 -3.82
N GLU A 49 3.05 9.21 -3.77
CA GLU A 49 2.47 10.48 -4.23
C GLU A 49 2.16 10.44 -5.73
N ARG A 50 3.08 9.88 -6.53
CA ARG A 50 2.84 9.63 -7.95
C ARG A 50 1.67 8.67 -8.16
N ALA A 51 1.62 7.57 -7.40
CA ALA A 51 0.56 6.57 -7.49
C ALA A 51 -0.83 7.17 -7.25
N VAL A 52 -1.02 7.97 -6.20
CA VAL A 52 -2.36 8.53 -5.89
C VAL A 52 -2.83 9.57 -6.91
N ARG A 53 -1.90 10.26 -7.58
CA ARG A 53 -2.21 11.20 -8.65
C ARG A 53 -2.38 10.51 -10.00
N ASN A 54 -1.93 9.27 -10.15
CA ASN A 54 -2.08 8.54 -11.39
C ASN A 54 -3.55 8.17 -11.62
N GLN A 55 -3.97 8.16 -12.89
CA GLN A 55 -5.33 7.79 -13.30
C GLN A 55 -6.45 8.65 -12.67
N LEU A 56 -6.13 9.88 -12.25
CA LEU A 56 -7.13 10.91 -12.00
C LEU A 56 -7.77 11.34 -13.33
N ALA A 57 -9.06 11.62 -13.31
CA ALA A 57 -9.76 12.18 -14.46
C ALA A 57 -9.29 13.62 -14.70
N ALA A 58 -9.50 14.14 -15.91
CA ALA A 58 -9.17 15.52 -16.22
C ALA A 58 -9.95 16.47 -15.28
N GLY A 59 -9.23 17.36 -14.59
CA GLY A 59 -9.80 18.31 -13.64
C GLY A 59 -10.08 17.75 -12.23
N GLU A 60 -9.90 16.46 -12.01
CA GLU A 60 -10.11 15.85 -10.69
C GLU A 60 -8.96 16.19 -9.72
N GLN A 61 -9.31 16.52 -8.49
CA GLN A 61 -8.37 16.98 -7.47
C GLN A 61 -8.21 15.95 -6.34
N LEU A 62 -6.97 15.56 -6.07
CA LEU A 62 -6.63 14.78 -4.89
C LEU A 62 -6.77 15.64 -3.63
N LEU A 63 -7.63 15.22 -2.70
CA LEU A 63 -7.87 15.91 -1.43
C LEU A 63 -7.06 15.31 -0.28
N ALA A 64 -6.99 13.97 -0.21
CA ALA A 64 -6.21 13.26 0.79
C ALA A 64 -5.85 11.85 0.34
N TYR A 65 -4.79 11.30 0.95
CA TYR A 65 -4.52 9.88 0.85
C TYR A 65 -3.80 9.34 2.08
N ALA A 66 -3.91 8.04 2.33
CA ALA A 66 -3.14 7.36 3.35
C ALA A 66 -2.90 5.90 2.99
N SER A 67 -1.80 5.34 3.52
CA SER A 67 -1.62 3.89 3.52
C SER A 67 -2.60 3.25 4.52
N VAL A 68 -3.37 2.28 4.03
CA VAL A 68 -4.35 1.53 4.79
C VAL A 68 -4.22 0.04 4.52
N VAL A 69 -4.63 -0.77 5.48
CA VAL A 69 -4.83 -2.21 5.30
C VAL A 69 -6.32 -2.48 5.48
N PRO A 70 -7.02 -3.02 4.47
CA PRO A 70 -8.39 -3.49 4.64
C PRO A 70 -8.43 -4.58 5.71
N ALA A 71 -9.37 -4.51 6.65
CA ALA A 71 -9.41 -5.45 7.77
C ALA A 71 -9.58 -6.92 7.33
N ALA A 72 -10.23 -7.18 6.18
CA ALA A 72 -10.34 -8.52 5.58
C ALA A 72 -8.99 -9.05 5.09
N GLY A 73 -8.14 -8.13 4.60
CA GLY A 73 -6.79 -8.40 4.10
C GLY A 73 -5.70 -8.32 5.15
N ALA A 74 -6.04 -8.09 6.43
CA ALA A 74 -5.09 -7.92 7.52
C ALA A 74 -4.48 -9.24 8.03
N LYS A 75 -4.84 -10.40 7.44
CA LYS A 75 -4.17 -11.68 7.72
C LYS A 75 -2.66 -11.55 7.49
N GLY A 76 -1.87 -11.70 8.56
CA GLY A 76 -0.40 -11.71 8.48
C GLY A 76 0.33 -10.37 8.65
N VAL A 77 -0.32 -9.26 9.01
CA VAL A 77 0.40 -8.04 9.44
C VAL A 77 0.86 -8.21 10.90
N SER A 78 1.79 -9.14 11.15
CA SER A 78 2.42 -9.35 12.45
C SER A 78 3.93 -9.16 12.34
N VAL A 79 4.47 -8.12 12.98
CA VAL A 79 5.92 -7.89 13.03
C VAL A 79 6.58 -8.67 14.19
N ASN A 80 5.83 -9.39 15.04
CA ASN A 80 6.37 -10.24 16.11
C ASN A 80 5.42 -11.41 16.45
N LEU A 81 5.99 -12.53 16.90
CA LEU A 81 5.32 -13.82 17.22
C LEU A 81 4.11 -13.73 18.19
N GLY A 82 3.90 -12.61 18.89
CA GLY A 82 2.69 -12.38 19.70
C GLY A 82 1.46 -11.90 18.90
N GLY A 83 1.60 -11.63 17.60
CA GLY A 83 0.53 -11.12 16.72
C GLY A 83 -0.44 -12.17 16.19
N VAL A 84 -0.13 -13.47 16.36
CA VAL A 84 -0.94 -14.57 15.80
C VAL A 84 -2.28 -14.71 16.54
N LEU A 85 -2.30 -14.57 17.87
CA LEU A 85 -3.52 -14.67 18.68
C LEU A 85 -4.47 -13.47 18.53
N ALA A 86 -3.93 -12.28 18.25
CA ALA A 86 -4.76 -11.09 18.01
C ALA A 86 -5.33 -11.05 16.59
N ASN A 87 -4.71 -11.74 15.63
CA ASN A 87 -5.19 -11.84 14.25
C ASN A 87 -6.48 -12.66 14.13
N ASP A 88 -6.58 -13.75 14.90
CA ASP A 88 -7.79 -14.58 14.91
C ASP A 88 -8.99 -13.84 15.51
N LEU A 89 -8.78 -13.11 16.62
CA LEU A 89 -9.79 -12.23 17.23
C LEU A 89 -10.18 -11.04 16.34
N MET A 90 -9.28 -10.52 15.50
CA MET A 90 -9.60 -9.46 14.54
C MET A 90 -10.34 -9.96 13.30
N SER A 91 -10.13 -11.22 12.90
CA SER A 91 -10.76 -11.81 11.71
C SER A 91 -12.26 -12.04 11.86
N GLN A 92 -12.75 -12.22 13.09
CA GLN A 92 -14.14 -12.60 13.35
C GLN A 92 -15.10 -11.41 13.52
N VAL A 93 -14.62 -10.20 13.84
CA VAL A 93 -15.47 -9.01 14.04
C VAL A 93 -15.32 -8.01 12.90
N GLY A 94 -15.93 -8.38 11.77
CA GLY A 94 -16.45 -7.51 10.74
C GLY A 94 -15.40 -6.63 10.05
N ALA A 95 -14.76 -7.21 9.03
CA ALA A 95 -13.99 -6.45 8.05
C ALA A 95 -14.88 -5.62 7.11
N GLN A 96 -16.10 -6.10 6.92
CA GLN A 96 -17.18 -5.45 6.20
C GLN A 96 -18.50 -5.78 6.90
N GLY A 97 -19.52 -4.97 6.66
CA GLY A 97 -20.90 -5.27 7.06
C GLY A 97 -21.87 -4.50 6.19
N GLY A 98 -23.13 -4.96 6.16
CA GLY A 98 -24.16 -4.43 5.27
C GLY A 98 -24.97 -5.54 4.61
N MET A 99 -25.94 -5.15 3.79
CA MET A 99 -26.77 -6.09 3.03
C MET A 99 -25.99 -6.71 1.86
N ALA A 100 -26.40 -7.91 1.43
CA ALA A 100 -25.89 -8.53 0.22
C ALA A 100 -26.15 -7.63 -1.01
N GLY A 101 -25.14 -7.46 -1.87
CA GLY A 101 -25.22 -6.56 -3.03
C GLY A 101 -24.96 -5.08 -2.70
N GLY A 102 -24.76 -4.73 -1.43
CA GLY A 102 -24.37 -3.37 -1.03
C GLY A 102 -22.97 -2.98 -1.52
N ILE A 103 -22.66 -1.69 -1.47
CA ILE A 103 -21.42 -1.08 -1.93
C ILE A 103 -20.19 -1.80 -1.34
N ALA A 104 -20.18 -2.04 -0.02
CA ALA A 104 -19.06 -2.74 0.62
C ALA A 104 -18.83 -4.16 0.08
N SER A 105 -19.89 -4.86 -0.35
CA SER A 105 -19.79 -6.23 -0.88
C SER A 105 -19.13 -6.32 -2.25
N GLN A 106 -19.01 -5.20 -2.96
CA GLN A 106 -18.32 -5.10 -4.24
C GLN A 106 -16.79 -4.98 -4.09
N MET A 107 -16.30 -4.77 -2.86
CA MET A 107 -14.88 -4.70 -2.58
C MET A 107 -14.23 -6.07 -2.84
N PRO A 108 -13.27 -6.18 -3.77
CA PRO A 108 -12.58 -7.45 -4.02
C PRO A 108 -11.77 -7.87 -2.79
N ALA A 109 -11.54 -9.18 -2.67
CA ALA A 109 -10.59 -9.69 -1.70
C ALA A 109 -9.18 -9.18 -2.03
N THR A 110 -8.56 -8.49 -1.09
CA THR A 110 -7.21 -7.91 -1.25
C THR A 110 -6.33 -8.31 -0.08
N SER A 111 -5.04 -8.41 -0.30
CA SER A 111 -4.04 -8.60 0.76
C SER A 111 -3.07 -7.42 0.83
N GLY A 112 -2.57 -7.15 2.04
CA GLY A 112 -1.53 -6.16 2.25
C GLY A 112 -2.00 -4.70 2.26
N ALA A 113 -1.03 -3.79 2.21
CA ALA A 113 -1.26 -2.36 2.32
C ALA A 113 -1.57 -1.73 0.95
N LEU A 114 -2.65 -0.94 0.91
CA LEU A 114 -3.08 -0.14 -0.23
C LEU A 114 -3.00 1.35 0.13
N LEU A 115 -3.29 2.21 -0.84
CA LEU A 115 -3.52 3.63 -0.59
C LEU A 115 -5.01 3.91 -0.67
N LEU A 116 -5.60 4.37 0.43
CA LEU A 116 -6.92 4.99 0.39
C LEU A 116 -6.75 6.39 -0.18
N ARG A 117 -7.37 6.63 -1.33
CA ARG A 117 -7.37 7.88 -2.08
C ARG A 117 -8.74 8.54 -1.93
N VAL A 118 -8.73 9.83 -1.60
CA VAL A 118 -9.92 10.68 -1.54
C VAL A 118 -9.71 11.84 -2.49
N THR A 119 -10.58 11.96 -3.47
CA THR A 119 -10.62 13.08 -4.41
C THR A 119 -11.88 13.89 -4.21
N ASP A 120 -12.03 14.97 -4.97
CA ASP A 120 -13.27 15.72 -5.04
C ASP A 120 -14.44 14.90 -5.60
N GLN A 121 -14.16 13.84 -6.39
CA GLN A 121 -15.18 13.03 -7.08
C GLN A 121 -15.36 11.60 -6.54
N ARG A 122 -14.30 10.96 -6.02
CA ARG A 122 -14.29 9.54 -5.64
C ARG A 122 -13.51 9.26 -4.37
N VAL A 123 -13.85 8.12 -3.78
CA VAL A 123 -13.11 7.51 -2.67
C VAL A 123 -12.81 6.08 -3.05
N GLY A 124 -11.57 5.64 -2.87
CA GLY A 124 -11.22 4.28 -3.25
C GLY A 124 -9.81 3.87 -2.89
N LEU A 125 -9.51 2.62 -3.19
CA LEU A 125 -8.24 1.99 -2.91
C LEU A 125 -7.46 1.84 -4.21
N VAL A 126 -6.21 2.28 -4.18
CA VAL A 126 -5.28 2.13 -5.29
C VAL A 126 -4.03 1.39 -4.84
N LYS A 127 -3.38 0.70 -5.79
CA LYS A 127 -2.10 0.04 -5.54
C LYS A 127 -1.01 1.09 -5.26
N PRO A 128 -0.12 0.83 -4.29
CA PRO A 128 0.86 1.83 -3.85
C PRO A 128 2.02 2.08 -4.82
N LEU A 129 2.23 1.22 -5.80
CA LEU A 129 3.36 1.30 -6.74
C LEU A 129 3.03 2.09 -8.00
N ASP A 130 1.84 1.87 -8.55
CA ASP A 130 1.43 2.36 -9.87
C ASP A 130 0.13 3.17 -9.84
N GLY A 131 -0.58 3.19 -8.70
CA GLY A 131 -1.86 3.89 -8.60
C GLY A 131 -3.02 3.18 -9.27
N THR A 132 -2.85 1.92 -9.70
CA THR A 132 -3.91 1.15 -10.34
C THR A 132 -5.09 1.03 -9.38
N PRO A 133 -6.31 1.46 -9.78
CA PRO A 133 -7.52 1.30 -9.00
C PRO A 133 -7.75 -0.18 -8.68
N VAL A 134 -7.93 -0.47 -7.40
CA VAL A 134 -8.38 -1.77 -6.91
C VAL A 134 -9.90 -1.77 -6.79
N TRP A 135 -10.43 -0.69 -6.23
CA TRP A 135 -11.86 -0.49 -6.03
C TRP A 135 -12.11 0.98 -5.70
N GLU A 136 -13.07 1.61 -6.37
CA GLU A 136 -13.42 3.01 -6.14
C GLU A 136 -14.93 3.22 -6.26
N VAL A 137 -15.44 4.19 -5.51
CA VAL A 137 -16.84 4.61 -5.53
C VAL A 137 -16.95 6.12 -5.64
N PRO A 138 -18.08 6.66 -6.14
CA PRO A 138 -18.37 8.09 -6.05
C PRO A 138 -18.25 8.58 -4.60
N ARG A 139 -17.62 9.73 -4.38
CA ARG A 139 -17.44 10.31 -3.04
C ARG A 139 -18.79 10.57 -2.37
N ALA A 140 -19.79 10.95 -3.15
CA ALA A 140 -21.16 11.18 -2.69
C ALA A 140 -21.82 9.92 -2.09
N TRP A 141 -21.29 8.72 -2.34
CA TRP A 141 -21.80 7.49 -1.75
C TRP A 141 -21.23 7.21 -0.36
N VAL A 142 -20.19 7.94 0.07
CA VAL A 142 -19.65 7.82 1.42
C VAL A 142 -20.52 8.66 2.37
N ALA A 143 -21.08 8.00 3.38
CA ALA A 143 -21.96 8.64 4.35
C ALA A 143 -21.20 9.24 5.55
N ARG A 144 -20.16 8.56 6.04
CA ARG A 144 -19.30 9.04 7.13
C ARG A 144 -18.07 8.16 7.35
N VAL A 145 -17.09 8.71 8.06
CA VAL A 145 -15.96 7.95 8.60
C VAL A 145 -16.10 7.81 10.11
N GLU A 146 -16.24 6.56 10.59
CA GLU A 146 -16.34 6.25 12.00
C GLU A 146 -15.00 5.77 12.55
N ARG A 147 -14.45 6.49 13.51
CA ARG A 147 -13.29 6.01 14.25
C ARG A 147 -13.70 4.91 15.22
N ARG A 148 -12.90 3.84 15.29
CA ARG A 148 -13.12 2.73 16.23
C ARG A 148 -12.06 2.72 17.34
N PRO A 149 -12.34 2.10 18.49
CA PRO A 149 -11.33 1.83 19.51
C PRO A 149 -10.11 1.16 18.89
N ARG A 150 -8.93 1.60 19.33
CA ARG A 150 -7.67 1.12 18.79
C ARG A 150 -7.43 -0.31 19.25
N LEU A 151 -7.23 -1.22 18.29
CA LEU A 151 -6.78 -2.57 18.56
C LEU A 151 -5.31 -2.60 18.10
N GLN A 152 -4.34 -2.48 19.03
CA GLN A 152 -2.87 -2.53 18.78
C GLN A 152 -2.17 -1.27 18.20
N LEU A 153 -1.00 -1.44 17.53
CA LEU A 153 -0.11 -0.42 16.94
C LEU A 153 -0.73 0.38 15.77
N MET A 154 -1.91 0.01 15.29
CA MET A 154 -2.59 0.69 14.18
C MET A 154 -3.92 1.26 14.64
N ALA A 155 -4.29 2.41 14.07
CA ALA A 155 -5.58 3.02 14.29
C ALA A 155 -6.64 2.37 13.37
N ARG A 156 -7.80 2.02 13.93
CA ARG A 156 -8.92 1.39 13.22
C ARG A 156 -10.02 2.41 12.93
N PHE A 157 -10.60 2.34 11.74
CA PHE A 157 -11.77 3.12 11.37
C PHE A 157 -12.67 2.34 10.40
N ARG A 158 -13.89 2.84 10.20
CA ARG A 158 -14.85 2.35 9.22
C ARG A 158 -15.24 3.47 8.27
N VAL A 159 -15.35 3.15 7.00
CA VAL A 159 -16.04 3.99 6.01
C VAL A 159 -17.44 3.43 5.88
N HIS A 160 -18.45 4.24 6.17
CA HIS A 160 -19.87 3.91 5.98
C HIS A 160 -20.35 4.49 4.67
N TYR A 161 -21.17 3.74 3.95
CA TYR A 161 -21.76 4.13 2.69
C TYR A 161 -23.24 4.45 2.84
N ALA A 162 -23.80 5.13 1.83
CA ALA A 162 -25.19 5.60 1.82
C ALA A 162 -26.22 4.47 1.92
N ASP A 163 -25.87 3.26 1.48
CA ASP A 163 -26.71 2.05 1.58
C ASP A 163 -26.65 1.36 2.95
N GLY A 164 -25.96 1.96 3.93
CA GLY A 164 -25.76 1.41 5.27
C GLY A 164 -24.67 0.34 5.37
N SER A 165 -24.05 -0.04 4.25
CA SER A 165 -22.89 -0.91 4.26
C SER A 165 -21.63 -0.18 4.73
N TRP A 166 -20.61 -0.92 5.16
CA TRP A 166 -19.37 -0.33 5.66
C TRP A 166 -18.16 -1.24 5.45
N LEU A 167 -16.98 -0.63 5.30
CA LEU A 167 -15.68 -1.31 5.25
C LEU A 167 -14.79 -0.85 6.40
N ALA A 168 -14.09 -1.78 7.04
CA ALA A 168 -13.12 -1.48 8.10
C ALA A 168 -11.68 -1.45 7.57
N PHE A 169 -10.92 -0.47 8.06
CA PHE A 169 -9.54 -0.22 7.68
C PHE A 169 -8.64 -0.01 8.90
N LEU A 170 -7.36 -0.34 8.72
CA LEU A 170 -6.28 -0.06 9.65
C LEU A 170 -5.32 0.95 9.01
N THR A 171 -4.83 1.91 9.78
CA THR A 171 -3.77 2.85 9.34
C THR A 171 -2.77 3.12 10.45
N MET A 172 -1.53 3.45 10.11
CA MET A 172 -0.48 3.73 11.10
C MET A 172 -0.71 5.04 11.86
N ARG A 173 -1.25 6.08 11.19
CA ARG A 173 -1.36 7.43 11.77
C ARG A 173 -2.82 7.78 12.04
N ARG A 174 -3.17 7.97 13.32
CA ARG A 174 -4.51 8.40 13.75
C ARG A 174 -4.96 9.69 13.06
N ARG A 175 -4.04 10.64 12.83
CA ARG A 175 -4.35 11.92 12.14
C ARG A 175 -4.97 11.75 10.76
N ASN A 176 -4.66 10.64 10.07
CA ASN A 176 -5.24 10.35 8.76
C ASN A 176 -6.76 10.10 8.88
N ILE A 177 -7.19 9.47 9.98
CA ILE A 177 -8.62 9.22 10.24
C ILE A 177 -9.36 10.54 10.43
N GLU A 178 -8.80 11.45 11.22
CA GLU A 178 -9.44 12.75 11.45
C GLU A 178 -9.47 13.59 10.16
N GLN A 179 -8.44 13.50 9.32
CA GLN A 179 -8.45 14.11 7.98
C GLN A 179 -9.54 13.52 7.09
N PHE A 180 -9.71 12.19 7.07
CA PHE A 180 -10.79 11.57 6.30
C PHE A 180 -12.17 11.95 6.81
N ARG A 181 -12.36 12.05 8.13
CA ARG A 181 -13.62 12.54 8.73
C ARG A 181 -13.94 13.97 8.33
N ALA A 182 -12.94 14.85 8.34
CA ALA A 182 -13.13 16.24 7.90
C ALA A 182 -13.55 16.34 6.43
N LEU A 183 -13.14 15.39 5.58
CA LEU A 183 -13.46 15.38 4.15
C LEU A 183 -14.73 14.59 3.80
N LEU A 184 -15.11 13.59 4.58
CA LEU A 184 -16.13 12.60 4.22
C LEU A 184 -17.30 12.53 5.21
N GLY A 185 -17.30 13.33 6.28
CA GLY A 185 -18.27 13.24 7.39
C GLY A 185 -17.93 12.16 8.39
#